data_AF-A0A0F9H7R9-F1
#
_entry.id   AF-A0A0F9H7R9-F1
#
_cell.length_a   1.000
_cell.length_b   1.000
_cell.length_c   1.000
_cell.angle_alpha   90.00
_cell.angle_beta   90.00
_cell.angle_gamma   90.00
#
_symmetry.space_group_name_H-M   'P 1'
#
loop_
_entity.id
_entity.type
_entity.pdbx_description
1 polymer ?
#
loop_
_entity_poly.entity_id
_entity_poly.type
_entity_poly.pdbx_seq_one_letter_code
_entity_poly.pdbx_strand_id
1 'polypeptide(L)'
;MRVNIIGLGSNWKQAPMDGECWGVGMLILKRSVSLLFLMHPQKLIHEYYEEHEEVMEKIRETKTQVITIEEDESLPGALIYPIEKMKSQYFTSTIAYMIAYAIHKGYTEIHLYGVPLVVKPEYHEQKCCIEFWIGMAKGTEIDVTIHGRTTLFGT
;
A
#
# COMPACT_ATOMS: atom_id res chain seq x y z
N MET A 1 5.95 -10.45 -14.09
CA MET A 1 5.06 -10.67 -12.91
C MET A 1 4.40 -9.34 -12.55
N ARG A 2 3.08 -9.32 -12.39
CA ARG A 2 2.30 -8.09 -12.13
C ARG A 2 1.73 -8.06 -10.72
N VAL A 3 1.69 -6.88 -10.11
CA VAL A 3 0.95 -6.61 -8.86
C VAL A 3 0.00 -5.43 -9.02
N ASN A 4 -1.20 -5.55 -8.43
CA ASN A 4 -2.16 -4.45 -8.31
C ASN A 4 -2.08 -3.87 -6.90
N ILE A 5 -1.62 -2.63 -6.77
CA ILE A 5 -1.57 -1.88 -5.51
C ILE A 5 -2.82 -1.01 -5.42
N ILE A 6 -3.57 -1.16 -4.34
CA ILE A 6 -4.91 -0.61 -4.22
C ILE A 6 -5.01 0.26 -2.96
N GLY A 7 -5.22 1.55 -3.17
CA GLY A 7 -5.57 2.53 -2.14
C GLY A 7 -7.08 2.65 -1.93
N LEU A 8 -7.50 3.65 -1.16
CA LEU A 8 -8.90 3.88 -0.78
C LEU A 8 -9.62 4.95 -1.57
N GLY A 9 -8.92 5.71 -2.40
CA GLY A 9 -9.55 6.81 -3.11
C GLY A 9 -10.29 6.37 -4.38
N SER A 10 -10.75 7.34 -5.18
CA SER A 10 -11.60 7.07 -6.35
C SER A 10 -10.98 6.02 -7.30
N ASN A 11 -11.85 5.19 -7.88
CA ASN A 11 -11.49 4.13 -8.84
C ASN A 11 -10.80 2.88 -8.26
N TRP A 12 -10.68 2.72 -6.93
CA TRP A 12 -10.19 1.44 -6.34
C TRP A 12 -11.02 0.22 -6.80
N LYS A 13 -12.32 0.41 -7.09
CA LYS A 13 -13.24 -0.62 -7.58
C LYS A 13 -12.90 -1.16 -8.97
N GLN A 14 -12.05 -0.45 -9.73
CA GLN A 14 -11.62 -0.89 -11.06
C GLN A 14 -10.47 -1.89 -10.98
N ALA A 15 -9.79 -2.02 -9.83
CA ALA A 15 -8.73 -2.99 -9.71
C ALA A 15 -9.31 -4.41 -9.83
N PRO A 16 -8.64 -5.31 -10.57
CA PRO A 16 -9.11 -6.69 -10.77
C PRO A 16 -9.30 -7.42 -9.44
N MET A 17 -10.11 -8.48 -9.45
CA MET A 17 -10.39 -9.30 -8.26
C MET A 17 -9.50 -10.55 -8.19
N ASP A 18 -8.82 -10.88 -9.29
CA ASP A 18 -7.92 -12.00 -9.45
C ASP A 18 -6.45 -11.57 -9.50
N GLY A 19 -5.55 -12.52 -9.27
CA GLY A 19 -4.10 -12.30 -9.23
C GLY A 19 -3.61 -11.66 -7.93
N GLU A 20 -2.42 -11.05 -7.99
CA GLU A 20 -1.81 -10.36 -6.85
C GLU A 20 -2.44 -8.97 -6.66
N CYS A 21 -3.19 -8.81 -5.57
CA CYS A 21 -3.86 -7.57 -5.20
C CYS A 21 -3.45 -7.18 -3.79
N TRP A 22 -2.66 -6.12 -3.67
CA TRP A 22 -2.21 -5.63 -2.38
C TRP A 22 -3.03 -4.41 -1.96
N GLY A 23 -3.41 -4.36 -0.69
CA GLY A 23 -4.26 -3.30 -0.14
C GLY A 23 -3.62 -2.54 1.01
N VAL A 24 -3.99 -1.26 1.14
CA VAL A 24 -3.82 -0.53 2.41
C VAL A 24 -4.78 -1.07 3.47
N GLY A 25 -4.44 -0.96 4.76
CA GLY A 25 -5.18 -1.55 5.89
C GLY A 25 -6.71 -1.50 5.80
N MET A 26 -7.28 -0.30 5.73
CA MET A 26 -8.74 -0.11 5.70
C MET A 26 -9.45 -0.67 4.46
N LEU A 27 -8.71 -1.03 3.41
CA LEU A 27 -9.32 -1.59 2.20
C LEU A 27 -9.99 -2.95 2.47
N ILE A 28 -9.52 -3.69 3.48
CA ILE A 28 -10.05 -5.02 3.82
C ILE A 28 -11.54 -5.00 4.18
N LEU A 29 -12.03 -3.89 4.73
CA LEU A 29 -13.45 -3.69 5.06
C LEU A 29 -14.33 -3.53 3.81
N LYS A 30 -13.72 -3.21 2.66
CA LYS A 30 -14.44 -2.90 1.41
C LYS A 30 -14.23 -3.95 0.32
N ARG A 31 -13.10 -4.68 0.34
CA ARG A 31 -12.79 -5.75 -0.62
C ARG A 31 -11.71 -6.71 -0.09
N SER A 32 -11.69 -7.91 -0.64
CA SER A 32 -10.60 -8.87 -0.47
C SER A 32 -9.33 -8.45 -1.22
N VAL A 33 -8.18 -8.83 -0.66
CA VAL A 33 -6.83 -8.61 -1.17
C VAL A 33 -5.94 -9.82 -0.82
N SER A 34 -4.89 -10.08 -1.59
CA SER A 34 -3.92 -11.16 -1.34
C SER A 34 -2.94 -10.82 -0.23
N LEU A 35 -2.61 -9.53 -0.06
CA LEU A 35 -1.69 -9.04 0.97
C LEU A 35 -2.15 -7.66 1.47
N LEU A 36 -2.22 -7.49 2.78
CA LEU A 36 -2.61 -6.24 3.43
C LEU A 36 -1.39 -5.57 4.07
N PHE A 37 -1.20 -4.28 3.83
CA PHE A 37 -0.10 -3.49 4.39
C PHE A 37 -0.61 -2.61 5.54
N LEU A 38 -0.14 -2.91 6.75
CA LEU A 38 -0.37 -2.11 7.96
C LEU A 38 0.94 -1.43 8.36
N MET A 39 1.22 -0.26 7.78
CA MET A 39 2.52 0.43 7.91
C MET A 39 2.55 1.49 9.03
N HIS A 40 1.65 1.39 10.01
CA HIS A 40 1.63 2.26 11.18
C HIS A 40 2.28 1.55 12.36
N PRO A 41 3.09 2.24 13.19
CA PRO A 41 3.53 1.70 14.46
C PRO A 41 2.32 1.34 15.33
N GLN A 42 2.41 0.22 16.05
CA GLN A 42 1.31 -0.30 16.86
C GLN A 42 0.82 0.74 17.88
N LYS A 43 1.76 1.49 18.47
CA LYS A 43 1.47 2.55 19.44
C LYS A 43 0.60 3.68 18.91
N LEU A 44 0.63 3.91 17.59
CA LEU A 44 -0.10 4.99 16.95
C LEU A 44 -1.39 4.50 16.29
N ILE A 45 -1.63 3.18 16.24
CA ILE A 45 -2.72 2.63 15.44
C ILE A 45 -4.09 3.07 15.94
N HIS A 46 -4.26 3.18 17.26
CA HIS A 46 -5.48 3.67 17.90
C HIS A 46 -5.70 5.18 17.73
N GLU A 47 -4.66 5.95 17.40
CA GLU A 47 -4.76 7.38 17.13
C GLU A 47 -5.19 7.65 15.68
N TYR A 48 -4.91 6.73 14.76
CA TYR A 48 -5.18 6.87 13.33
C TYR A 48 -6.42 6.12 12.83
N TYR A 49 -6.90 5.12 13.59
CA TYR A 49 -7.98 4.23 13.16
C TYR A 49 -9.04 4.09 14.25
N GLU A 50 -10.15 4.82 14.13
CA GLU A 50 -11.35 4.54 14.92
C GLU A 50 -11.87 3.12 14.62
N GLU A 51 -11.72 2.66 13.37
CA GLU A 51 -12.16 1.35 12.90
C GLU A 51 -11.11 0.24 13.08
N HIS A 52 -10.08 0.46 13.93
CA HIS A 52 -9.01 -0.52 14.12
C HIS A 52 -9.52 -1.91 14.50
N GLU A 53 -10.46 -2.00 15.45
CA GLU A 53 -11.01 -3.29 15.87
C GLU A 53 -11.71 -4.02 14.71
N GLU A 54 -12.50 -3.30 13.89
CA GLU A 54 -13.18 -3.88 12.74
C GLU A 54 -12.19 -4.42 11.70
N VAL A 55 -11.10 -3.69 11.43
CA VAL A 55 -10.01 -4.14 10.54
C VAL A 55 -9.39 -5.43 11.07
N MET A 56 -9.10 -5.49 12.37
CA MET A 56 -8.47 -6.66 13.00
C MET A 56 -9.41 -7.87 13.02
N GLU A 57 -10.70 -7.67 13.28
CA GLU A 57 -11.71 -8.70 13.16
C GLU A 57 -11.79 -9.22 11.72
N LYS A 58 -11.79 -8.33 10.73
CA LYS A 58 -11.86 -8.72 9.34
C LYS A 58 -10.64 -9.52 8.90
N ILE A 59 -9.44 -9.13 9.33
CA ILE A 59 -8.21 -9.89 9.08
C ILE A 59 -8.32 -11.32 9.64
N ARG A 60 -8.83 -11.47 10.87
CA ARG A 60 -9.02 -12.79 11.50
C ARG A 60 -10.07 -13.63 10.77
N GLU A 61 -11.18 -13.02 10.38
CA GLU A 61 -12.26 -13.69 9.65
C GLU A 61 -11.78 -14.21 8.28
N THR A 62 -11.11 -13.36 7.51
CA THR A 62 -10.70 -13.68 6.14
C THR A 62 -9.37 -14.42 6.06
N LYS A 63 -8.59 -14.45 7.16
CA LYS A 63 -7.23 -14.99 7.22
C LYS A 63 -6.31 -14.36 6.17
N THR A 64 -6.52 -13.07 5.89
CA THR A 64 -5.73 -12.33 4.91
C THR A 64 -4.29 -12.23 5.41
N GLN A 65 -3.31 -12.48 4.52
CA GLN A 65 -1.90 -12.27 4.88
C GLN A 65 -1.66 -10.78 5.12
N VAL A 66 -0.98 -10.47 6.23
CA VAL A 66 -0.62 -9.10 6.60
C VAL A 66 0.89 -8.92 6.58
N ILE A 67 1.34 -7.72 6.26
CA ILE A 67 2.71 -7.24 6.47
C ILE A 67 2.68 -5.97 7.33
N THR A 68 3.54 -5.93 8.34
CA THR A 68 3.65 -4.85 9.35
C THR A 68 5.09 -4.32 9.41
N ILE A 69 5.31 -3.15 10.01
CA ILE A 69 6.68 -2.61 10.20
C ILE A 69 7.41 -3.21 11.40
N GLU A 70 6.68 -3.74 12.36
CA GLU A 70 7.19 -4.35 13.60
C GLU A 70 6.33 -5.56 13.97
N GLU A 71 6.82 -6.38 14.90
CA GLU A 71 6.08 -7.52 15.42
C GLU A 71 4.83 -7.05 16.17
N ASP A 72 3.70 -7.70 15.90
CA ASP A 72 2.42 -7.42 16.57
C ASP A 72 1.81 -8.74 17.04
N GLU A 73 1.76 -8.92 18.37
CA GLU A 73 1.21 -10.11 19.01
C GLU A 73 -0.27 -10.36 18.65
N SER A 74 -1.01 -9.31 18.28
CA SER A 74 -2.41 -9.42 17.85
C SER A 74 -2.57 -9.94 16.41
N LEU A 75 -1.47 -10.00 15.64
CA LEU A 75 -1.41 -10.51 14.27
C LEU A 75 -0.36 -11.63 14.15
N PRO A 76 -0.54 -12.76 14.84
CA PRO A 76 0.40 -13.87 14.75
C PRO A 76 0.48 -14.37 13.30
N GLY A 77 1.69 -14.38 12.74
CA GLY A 77 1.95 -14.76 11.35
C GLY A 77 1.98 -13.60 10.34
N ALA A 78 1.86 -12.35 10.81
CA ALA A 78 2.20 -11.20 9.98
C ALA A 78 3.66 -11.26 9.52
N LEU A 79 3.91 -10.84 8.28
CA LEU A 79 5.25 -10.67 7.76
C LEU A 79 5.83 -9.36 8.28
N ILE A 80 7.12 -9.35 8.62
CA ILE A 80 7.82 -8.11 8.94
C ILE A 80 8.34 -7.48 7.65
N TYR A 81 8.01 -6.20 7.45
CA TYR A 81 8.45 -5.42 6.32
C TYR A 81 9.98 -5.27 6.34
N PRO A 82 10.69 -5.69 5.28
CA PRO A 82 12.15 -5.70 5.28
C PRO A 82 12.72 -4.32 4.94
N ILE A 83 12.53 -3.34 5.83
CA ILE A 83 12.84 -1.92 5.58
C ILE A 83 14.30 -1.68 5.18
N GLU A 84 15.23 -2.43 5.77
CA GLU A 84 16.67 -2.36 5.49
C GLU A 84 17.04 -2.82 4.07
N LYS A 85 16.14 -3.52 3.38
CA LYS A 85 16.35 -3.97 1.99
C LYS A 85 15.87 -2.96 0.96
N MET A 86 15.26 -1.86 1.39
CA MET A 86 14.74 -0.84 0.50
C MET A 86 15.87 0.08 0.02
N LYS A 87 15.80 0.49 -1.26
CA LYS A 87 16.84 1.33 -1.89
C LYS A 87 16.89 2.78 -1.36
N SER A 88 15.94 3.15 -0.50
CA SER A 88 15.81 4.46 0.12
C SER A 88 14.96 4.31 1.38
N GLN A 89 15.14 5.23 2.33
CA GLN A 89 14.36 5.30 3.58
C GLN A 89 13.27 6.38 3.51
N TYR A 90 13.01 6.95 2.33
CA TYR A 90 11.99 7.98 2.16
C TYR A 90 10.59 7.37 2.10
N PHE A 91 9.91 7.30 3.26
CA PHE A 91 8.55 6.79 3.37
C PHE A 91 7.64 7.71 4.16
N THR A 92 6.58 8.21 3.51
CA THR A 92 5.49 8.98 4.14
C THR A 92 4.11 8.40 3.82
N SER A 93 4.04 7.30 3.05
CA SER A 93 2.78 6.69 2.61
C SER A 93 2.88 5.17 2.54
N THR A 94 1.83 4.46 2.95
CA THR A 94 1.69 3.00 2.77
C THR A 94 1.84 2.58 1.30
N ILE A 95 1.35 3.39 0.35
CA ILE A 95 1.49 3.09 -1.09
C ILE A 95 2.97 3.08 -1.51
N ALA A 96 3.79 3.97 -0.94
CA ALA A 96 5.22 3.99 -1.19
C ALA A 96 5.92 2.72 -0.68
N TYR A 97 5.57 2.25 0.52
CA TYR A 97 6.03 0.94 1.03
C TYR A 97 5.65 -0.20 0.07
N MET A 98 4.43 -0.20 -0.45
CA MET A 98 3.98 -1.24 -1.37
C MET A 98 4.77 -1.23 -2.69
N ILE A 99 5.06 -0.05 -3.25
CA ILE A 99 5.89 0.07 -4.47
C ILE A 99 7.31 -0.40 -4.21
N ALA A 100 7.93 0.05 -3.11
CA ALA A 100 9.28 -0.36 -2.73
C ALA A 100 9.39 -1.88 -2.53
N TYR A 101 8.38 -2.48 -1.89
CA TYR A 101 8.30 -3.94 -1.71
C TYR A 101 8.15 -4.68 -3.05
N ALA A 102 7.36 -4.15 -3.98
CA ALA A 102 7.24 -4.72 -5.32
C ALA A 102 8.58 -4.72 -6.08
N ILE A 103 9.34 -3.63 -5.99
CA ILE A 103 10.71 -3.55 -6.52
C ILE A 103 11.60 -4.63 -5.87
N HIS A 104 11.59 -4.73 -4.54
CA HIS A 104 12.38 -5.71 -3.80
C HIS A 104 12.04 -7.16 -4.20
N LYS A 105 10.76 -7.44 -4.45
CA LYS A 105 10.26 -8.76 -4.85
C LYS A 105 10.47 -9.08 -6.34
N GLY A 106 10.99 -8.14 -7.14
CA GLY A 106 11.25 -8.36 -8.57
C GLY A 106 9.98 -8.43 -9.42
N TYR A 107 8.92 -7.70 -9.05
CA TYR A 107 7.78 -7.50 -9.95
C TYR A 107 8.23 -6.68 -11.17
N THR A 108 7.63 -6.97 -12.34
CA THR A 108 7.95 -6.29 -13.61
C THR A 108 6.87 -5.30 -14.02
N GLU A 109 5.67 -5.39 -13.41
CA GLU A 109 4.54 -4.50 -13.65
C GLU A 109 3.86 -4.14 -12.33
N ILE A 110 3.58 -2.87 -12.13
CA ILE A 110 2.86 -2.31 -10.97
C ILE A 110 1.66 -1.52 -11.49
N HIS A 111 0.47 -1.90 -11.05
CA HIS A 111 -0.76 -1.18 -11.38
C HIS A 111 -1.28 -0.50 -10.12
N LEU A 112 -1.41 0.83 -10.15
CA LEU A 112 -1.92 1.62 -9.04
C LEU A 112 -3.39 1.94 -9.24
N TYR A 113 -4.22 1.65 -8.25
CA TYR A 113 -5.65 1.95 -8.22
C TYR A 113 -6.01 2.69 -6.93
N GLY A 114 -6.97 3.62 -6.98
CA GLY A 114 -7.44 4.26 -5.74
C GLY A 114 -6.39 5.13 -5.04
N VAL A 115 -5.46 5.71 -5.79
CA VAL A 115 -4.41 6.61 -5.28
C VAL A 115 -4.63 8.06 -5.76
N PRO A 116 -5.76 8.71 -5.41
CA PRO A 116 -5.98 10.12 -5.72
C PRO A 116 -5.29 10.98 -4.67
N LEU A 117 -4.28 11.74 -5.06
CA LEU A 117 -3.63 12.71 -4.18
C LEU A 117 -4.22 14.10 -4.44
N VAL A 118 -5.54 14.21 -4.32
CA VAL A 118 -6.28 15.45 -4.60
C VAL A 118 -6.06 16.45 -3.47
N VAL A 119 -5.06 17.32 -3.66
CA VAL A 119 -5.00 18.75 -3.29
C VAL A 119 -5.39 19.14 -1.86
N LYS A 120 -5.07 18.33 -0.83
CA LYS A 120 -4.92 18.87 0.54
C LYS A 120 -3.45 18.97 0.92
N PRO A 121 -3.03 20.02 1.67
CA PRO A 121 -1.62 20.22 2.05
C PRO A 121 -0.99 19.00 2.74
N GLU A 122 -1.77 18.30 3.56
CA GLU A 122 -1.38 17.07 4.27
C GLU A 122 -0.97 15.90 3.35
N TYR A 123 -1.36 15.91 2.08
CA TYR A 123 -0.99 14.87 1.11
C TYR A 123 0.18 15.26 0.21
N HIS A 124 0.75 16.46 0.36
CA HIS A 124 1.86 16.90 -0.49
C HIS A 124 3.10 16.03 -0.27
N GLU A 125 3.46 15.77 0.99
CA GLU A 125 4.59 14.91 1.32
C GLU A 125 4.37 13.44 0.90
N GLN A 126 3.13 12.95 1.04
CA GLN A 126 2.76 11.60 0.57
C GLN A 126 2.87 11.47 -0.94
N LYS A 127 2.43 12.50 -1.66
CA LYS A 127 2.54 12.58 -3.11
C LYS A 127 3.98 12.55 -3.58
N CYS A 128 4.84 13.42 -3.04
CA CYS A 128 6.26 13.46 -3.38
C CYS A 128 6.95 12.12 -3.12
N CYS A 129 6.61 11.44 -2.02
CA CYS A 129 7.14 10.13 -1.69
C CYS A 129 6.67 9.04 -2.68
N ILE A 130 5.39 9.01 -3.03
CA ILE A 130 4.87 8.05 -4.02
C ILE A 130 5.53 8.29 -5.39
N GLU A 131 5.66 9.55 -5.82
CA GLU A 131 6.33 9.89 -7.09
C GLU A 131 7.79 9.47 -7.11
N PHE A 132 8.52 9.67 -6.01
CA PHE A 132 9.89 9.20 -5.84
C PHE A 132 9.97 7.69 -6.06
N TRP A 133 9.10 6.89 -5.42
CA TRP A 133 9.13 5.44 -5.56
C TRP A 133 8.67 4.93 -6.92
N ILE A 134 7.73 5.62 -7.58
CA ILE A 134 7.41 5.34 -8.99
C ILE A 134 8.62 5.63 -9.88
N GLY A 135 9.35 6.73 -9.64
CA GLY A 135 10.59 7.03 -10.34
C GLY A 135 11.63 5.94 -10.16
N MET A 136 11.81 5.45 -8.92
CA MET A 136 12.71 4.33 -8.61
C MET A 136 12.30 3.04 -9.34
N ALA A 137 11.01 2.71 -9.38
CA ALA A 137 10.49 1.54 -10.09
C ALA A 137 10.77 1.63 -11.60
N LYS A 138 10.44 2.77 -12.22
CA LYS A 138 10.70 3.02 -13.64
C LYS A 138 12.19 2.99 -13.98
N GLY A 139 13.04 3.53 -13.10
CA GLY A 139 14.51 3.44 -13.22
C GLY A 139 15.06 2.02 -13.11
N THR A 140 14.24 1.05 -12.66
CA THR A 140 14.55 -0.39 -12.63
C THR A 140 13.77 -1.18 -13.68
N GLU A 141 13.30 -0.52 -14.75
CA GLU A 141 12.58 -1.13 -15.88
C GLU A 141 11.25 -1.79 -15.50
N ILE A 142 10.65 -1.40 -14.38
CA ILE A 142 9.32 -1.84 -13.98
C ILE A 142 8.29 -0.92 -14.63
N ASP A 143 7.32 -1.50 -15.33
CA ASP A 143 6.21 -0.73 -15.90
C ASP A 143 5.23 -0.33 -14.78
N VAL A 144 4.89 0.95 -14.72
CA VAL A 144 3.99 1.49 -13.69
C VAL A 144 2.81 2.17 -14.36
N THR A 145 1.65 1.54 -14.28
CA THR A 145 0.38 2.06 -14.79
C THR A 145 -0.46 2.62 -13.66
N ILE A 146 -0.93 3.86 -13.80
CA ILE A 146 -1.81 4.51 -12.81
C ILE A 146 -3.22 4.58 -13.39
N HIS A 147 -4.19 4.03 -12.66
CA HIS A 147 -5.58 3.95 -13.10
C HIS A 147 -6.44 5.01 -12.42
N GLY A 148 -7.31 5.64 -13.21
CA GLY A 148 -8.20 6.69 -12.75
C GLY A 148 -7.56 8.08 -12.71
N ARG A 149 -8.27 9.05 -12.14
CA ARG A 149 -7.77 10.44 -11.99
C ARG A 149 -6.84 10.53 -10.78
N THR A 150 -5.65 11.10 -11.00
CA THR A 150 -4.66 11.38 -9.96
C THR A 150 -3.94 12.70 -10.28
N THR A 151 -3.29 13.28 -9.29
CA THR A 151 -2.38 14.45 -9.45
C THR A 151 -0.92 14.02 -9.45
N LEU A 152 -0.62 12.71 -9.40
CA LEU A 152 0.72 12.17 -9.61
C LEU A 152 1.24 12.67 -10.97
N PHE A 153 2.45 13.20 -10.98
CA PHE A 153 3.14 13.85 -12.09
C PHE A 153 2.49 15.12 -12.64
N GLY A 154 1.62 15.79 -11.86
CA GLY A 154 1.16 17.15 -12.13
C GLY A 154 0.03 17.28 -13.15
N THR A 155 -0.81 16.25 -13.31
CA THR A 155 -2.02 16.32 -14.15
C THR A 155 -3.26 16.79 -13.41
#